data_AF-A0A653BRF9-F1
#
_entry.id   AF-A0A653BRF9-F1
#
_cell.length_a   1.000
_cell.length_b   1.000
_cell.length_c   1.000
_cell.angle_alpha   90.00
_cell.angle_beta   90.00
_cell.angle_gamma   90.00
#
_symmetry.space_group_name_H-M   'P 1'
#
loop_
_entity.id
_entity.type
_entity.pdbx_description
1 polymer ?
#
loop_
_entity_poly.entity_id
_entity_poly.type
_entity_poly.pdbx_seq_one_letter_code
_entity_poly.pdbx_strand_id
1 'polypeptide(L)'
;MSSRVAIVGPNGVGKSTFLKLLTGDLTPQKGEVKKNHRLRIGRFDQHSGEHLTAEETPSEYLMRLFDLPYEKARKQLGTFGLAGHAHTIKMKDLSGGQKARVALAELCLNAPDVLILV
;
A
#
# COMPACT_ATOMS: atom_id res chain seq x y z
N MET A 1 11.04 14.07 13.93
CA MET A 1 12.01 13.02 13.56
C MET A 1 11.38 12.12 12.51
N SER A 2 12.03 11.91 11.36
CA SER A 2 11.57 10.96 10.34
C SER A 2 12.39 9.67 10.45
N SER A 3 11.81 8.62 11.03
CA SER A 3 12.46 7.32 11.14
C SER A 3 12.41 6.58 9.81
N ARG A 4 13.55 6.03 9.38
CA ARG A 4 13.64 5.05 8.28
C ARG A 4 14.38 3.84 8.80
N VAL A 5 13.70 2.70 8.81
CA VAL A 5 14.21 1.47 9.44
C VAL A 5 14.19 0.35 8.40
N ALA A 6 15.29 -0.39 8.30
CA ALA A 6 15.39 -1.61 7.51
C ALA A 6 15.58 -2.80 8.45
N ILE A 7 14.80 -3.86 8.24
CA ILE A 7 14.92 -5.11 8.99
C ILE A 7 15.63 -6.12 8.09
N VAL A 8 16.83 -6.54 8.50
CA VAL A 8 17.70 -7.43 7.72
C VAL A 8 17.95 -8.74 8.48
N GLY A 9 18.22 -9.81 7.73
CA GLY A 9 18.52 -11.13 8.27
C GLY A 9 18.12 -12.26 7.31
N PRO A 10 18.54 -13.50 7.57
CA PRO A 10 18.28 -14.64 6.68
C PRO A 10 16.77 -14.96 6.59
N ASN A 11 16.40 -15.71 5.56
CA ASN A 11 15.03 -16.22 5.43
C ASN A 11 14.72 -17.16 6.61
N GLY A 12 13.50 -17.06 7.16
CA GLY A 12 13.09 -17.84 8.33
C GLY A 12 13.48 -17.27 9.69
N VAL A 13 14.30 -16.20 9.79
CA VAL A 13 14.69 -15.61 11.09
C VAL A 13 13.55 -14.91 11.85
N GLY A 14 12.37 -14.78 11.24
CA GLY A 14 11.19 -14.18 11.87
C GLY A 14 10.90 -12.72 11.51
N LYS A 15 11.48 -12.16 10.43
CA LYS A 15 11.21 -10.78 9.98
C LYS A 15 9.71 -10.50 9.79
N SER A 16 9.01 -11.38 9.08
CA SER A 16 7.57 -11.25 8.86
C SER A 16 6.77 -11.43 10.16
N THR A 17 7.23 -12.29 11.07
CA THR A 17 6.64 -12.45 12.41
C THR A 17 6.76 -11.17 13.22
N PHE A 18 7.93 -10.53 13.20
CA PHE A 18 8.14 -9.24 13.85
C PHE A 18 7.24 -8.14 13.30
N LEU A 19 7.11 -8.04 11.96
CA LEU A 19 6.20 -7.09 11.34
C LEU A 19 4.73 -7.35 11.73
N LYS A 20 4.30 -8.61 11.78
CA LYS A 20 2.96 -9.00 12.25
C LYS A 20 2.71 -8.62 13.72
N LEU A 21 3.73 -8.70 14.58
CA LEU A 21 3.62 -8.22 15.97
C LEU A 21 3.44 -6.69 16.01
N LEU A 22 4.13 -5.94 15.14
CA LEU A 22 4.01 -4.48 15.07
C LEU A 22 2.64 -4.03 14.54
N THR A 23 2.09 -4.73 13.55
CA THR A 23 0.75 -4.44 13.01
C THR A 23 -0.36 -4.86 13.97
N GLY A 24 -0.09 -5.84 14.82
CA GLY A 24 -1.06 -6.45 15.74
C GLY A 24 -1.75 -7.69 15.17
N ASP A 25 -1.24 -8.23 14.06
CA ASP A 25 -1.70 -9.49 13.48
C ASP A 25 -1.30 -10.71 14.34
N LEU A 26 -0.35 -10.52 15.27
CA LEU A 26 0.07 -11.51 16.25
C LEU A 26 0.12 -10.91 17.65
N THR A 27 -0.23 -11.72 18.65
CA THR A 27 -0.10 -11.37 20.08
C THR A 27 1.29 -11.76 20.58
N PRO A 28 2.01 -10.87 21.30
CA PRO A 28 3.29 -11.23 21.89
C PRO A 28 3.10 -12.31 22.97
N GLN A 29 4.00 -13.30 23.00
CA GLN A 29 4.01 -14.33 24.05
C GLN A 29 4.40 -13.76 25.43
N LYS A 30 5.27 -12.74 25.43
CA LYS A 30 5.73 -12.01 26.62
C LYS A 30 5.92 -10.53 26.26
N GLY A 31 5.76 -9.65 27.25
CA GLY A 31 5.83 -8.20 27.05
C GLY A 31 4.57 -7.63 26.42
N GLU A 32 4.65 -6.40 25.92
CA GLU A 32 3.52 -5.68 25.35
C GLU A 32 3.93 -4.90 24.08
N VAL A 33 2.98 -4.70 23.17
CA VAL A 33 3.12 -3.82 22.01
C VAL A 33 2.26 -2.59 22.25
N LYS A 34 2.90 -1.43 22.43
CA LYS A 34 2.23 -0.14 22.62
C LYS A 34 2.31 0.69 21.34
N LYS A 35 1.14 1.09 20.82
CA LYS A 35 1.00 2.02 19.70
C LYS A 35 -0.03 3.10 20.04
N ASN A 36 0.09 4.27 19.45
CA ASN A 36 -0.95 5.30 19.56
C ASN A 36 -2.26 4.75 18.96
N HIS A 37 -3.38 4.92 19.66
CA HIS A 37 -4.69 4.42 19.19
C HIS A 37 -5.17 5.03 17.87
N ARG A 38 -4.65 6.21 17.50
CA ARG A 38 -4.95 6.86 16.21
C ARG A 38 -3.95 6.53 15.11
N LEU A 39 -2.95 5.68 15.39
CA LEU A 39 -1.92 5.32 14.42
C LEU A 39 -2.50 4.53 13.25
N ARG A 40 -2.35 5.05 12.04
CA ARG A 40 -2.71 4.38 10.79
C ARG A 40 -1.47 3.76 10.18
N ILE A 41 -1.49 2.44 10.03
CA ILE A 41 -0.40 1.69 9.42
C ILE A 41 -0.83 1.29 8.00
N GLY A 42 -0.07 1.74 7.02
CA GLY A 42 -0.19 1.29 5.63
C GLY A 42 0.80 0.16 5.37
N ARG A 43 0.34 -0.95 4.79
CA ARG A 43 1.20 -2.08 4.42
C ARG A 43 1.21 -2.28 2.92
N PHE A 44 2.40 -2.54 2.38
CA PHE A 44 2.63 -2.86 0.98
C PHE A 44 3.52 -4.10 0.91
N ASP A 45 3.09 -5.11 0.17
CA ASP A 45 3.80 -6.38 -0.03
C ASP A 45 3.58 -6.93 -1.46
N GLN A 46 4.14 -8.09 -1.76
CA GLN A 46 4.08 -8.69 -3.11
C GLN A 46 2.65 -8.95 -3.62
N HIS A 47 1.68 -9.11 -2.72
CA HIS A 47 0.27 -9.33 -3.06
C HIS A 47 -0.50 -8.01 -3.17
N SER A 48 0.15 -6.88 -2.90
CA SER A 48 -0.46 -5.56 -3.01
C SER A 48 -0.80 -5.23 -4.47
N GLY A 49 -2.09 -5.17 -4.75
CA GLY A 49 -2.65 -4.98 -6.09
C GLY A 49 -3.32 -6.22 -6.67
N GLU A 50 -3.27 -7.39 -6.02
CA GLU A 50 -4.00 -8.59 -6.47
C GLU A 50 -5.52 -8.41 -6.42
N HIS A 51 -6.02 -7.58 -5.50
CA HIS A 51 -7.44 -7.22 -5.42
C HIS A 51 -7.88 -6.27 -6.56
N LEU A 52 -6.94 -5.70 -7.33
CA LEU A 52 -7.21 -4.81 -8.46
C LEU A 52 -7.47 -5.65 -9.73
N THR A 53 -8.61 -6.35 -9.73
CA THR A 53 -9.08 -7.21 -10.84
C THR A 53 -10.32 -6.66 -11.52
N ALA A 54 -10.80 -5.49 -11.10
CA ALA A 54 -12.02 -4.90 -11.59
C ALA A 54 -11.97 -4.48 -13.06
N GLU A 55 -13.16 -4.36 -13.67
CA GLU A 55 -13.36 -3.79 -15.01
C GLU A 55 -13.18 -2.27 -15.04
N GLU A 56 -13.01 -1.63 -13.87
CA GLU A 56 -12.77 -0.19 -13.74
C GLU A 56 -11.30 0.18 -14.04
N THR A 57 -11.08 1.43 -14.44
CA THR A 57 -9.74 1.97 -14.68
C THR A 57 -9.12 2.50 -13.38
N PRO A 58 -7.77 2.62 -13.29
CA PRO A 58 -7.12 3.23 -12.12
C PRO A 58 -7.64 4.61 -11.74
N SER A 59 -7.98 5.44 -12.72
CA SER A 59 -8.49 6.79 -12.43
C SER A 59 -9.88 6.70 -11.80
N GLU A 60 -10.79 5.94 -12.38
CA GLU A 60 -12.14 5.72 -11.86
C GLU A 60 -12.09 5.09 -10.46
N TYR A 61 -11.19 4.13 -10.26
CA TYR A 61 -10.97 3.49 -8.96
C TYR A 61 -10.64 4.51 -7.86
N LEU A 62 -9.63 5.36 -8.09
CA LEU A 62 -9.25 6.37 -7.10
C LEU A 62 -10.30 7.47 -6.94
N MET A 63 -11.00 7.84 -8.02
CA MET A 63 -12.12 8.78 -7.94
C MET A 63 -13.22 8.24 -7.05
N ARG A 64 -13.62 6.98 -7.26
CA ARG A 64 -14.69 6.31 -6.50
C ARG A 64 -14.32 6.12 -5.03
N LEU A 65 -13.08 5.68 -4.76
CA LEU A 65 -12.65 5.33 -3.40
C LEU A 65 -12.41 6.56 -2.51
N PHE A 66 -11.97 7.68 -3.10
CA PHE A 66 -11.55 8.87 -2.35
C PHE A 66 -12.33 10.15 -2.70
N ASP A 67 -13.41 10.03 -3.49
CA ASP A 67 -14.21 11.15 -4.00
C ASP A 67 -13.33 12.25 -4.65
N LEU A 68 -12.38 11.81 -5.49
CA LEU A 68 -11.39 12.71 -6.11
C LEU A 68 -11.87 13.21 -7.47
N PRO A 69 -11.57 14.47 -7.83
CA PRO A 69 -11.62 14.92 -9.21
C PRO A 69 -10.67 14.10 -10.10
N TYR A 70 -11.07 13.86 -11.35
CA TYR A 70 -10.30 13.08 -12.33
C TYR A 70 -8.84 13.54 -12.46
N GLU A 71 -8.58 14.85 -12.50
CA GLU A 71 -7.23 15.40 -12.58
C GLU A 71 -6.37 15.04 -11.37
N LYS A 72 -6.95 15.05 -10.16
CA LYS A 72 -6.23 14.66 -8.93
C LYS A 72 -5.92 13.17 -8.93
N ALA A 73 -6.86 12.33 -9.35
CA ALA A 73 -6.65 10.89 -9.48
C ALA A 73 -5.48 10.59 -10.43
N ARG A 74 -5.47 11.21 -11.63
CA ARG A 74 -4.36 11.03 -12.59
C ARG A 74 -3.03 11.57 -12.06
N LYS A 75 -3.03 12.72 -11.40
CA LYS A 75 -1.81 13.29 -10.81
C LYS A 75 -1.22 12.36 -9.76
N GLN A 76 -2.07 11.77 -8.92
CA GLN A 76 -1.64 10.80 -7.91
C GLN A 76 -1.01 9.58 -8.58
N LEU A 77 -1.70 8.94 -9.52
CA LEU A 77 -1.18 7.78 -10.26
C LEU A 77 0.17 8.07 -10.94
N GLY A 78 0.29 9.24 -11.58
CA GLY A 78 1.53 9.68 -12.23
C GLY A 78 2.68 9.89 -11.25
N THR A 79 2.39 10.35 -10.03
CA THR A 79 3.40 10.55 -8.96
C THR A 79 4.02 9.22 -8.52
N PHE A 80 3.28 8.11 -8.60
CA PHE A 80 3.77 6.76 -8.34
C PHE A 80 4.28 6.03 -9.60
N GLY A 81 4.50 6.79 -10.69
CA GLY A 81 5.15 6.30 -11.91
C GLY A 81 4.26 5.44 -12.79
N LEU A 82 2.92 5.50 -12.63
CA LEU A 82 2.03 4.90 -13.61
C LEU A 82 2.01 5.78 -14.87
N ALA A 83 2.22 5.17 -16.04
CA ALA A 83 2.22 5.91 -17.29
C ALA A 83 0.81 6.42 -17.64
N GLY A 84 0.73 7.63 -18.19
CA GLY A 84 -0.54 8.33 -18.41
C GLY A 84 -1.57 7.60 -19.28
N HIS A 85 -1.12 6.71 -20.18
CA HIS A 85 -2.00 5.86 -21.00
C HIS A 85 -2.64 4.72 -20.17
N ALA A 86 -1.94 4.23 -19.15
CA ALA A 86 -2.43 3.17 -18.27
C ALA A 86 -3.50 3.65 -17.27
N HIS A 87 -3.69 4.97 -17.14
CA HIS A 87 -4.67 5.57 -16.23
C HIS A 87 -6.12 5.25 -16.64
N THR A 88 -6.33 4.91 -17.92
CA THR A 88 -7.63 4.62 -18.53
C THR A 88 -7.71 3.19 -19.10
N ILE A 89 -6.68 2.37 -18.87
CA ILE A 89 -6.72 0.94 -19.17
C ILE A 89 -7.40 0.24 -17.99
N LYS A 90 -8.25 -0.73 -18.26
CA LYS A 90 -8.94 -1.50 -17.21
C LYS A 90 -7.93 -2.24 -16.34
N MET A 91 -8.19 -2.30 -15.03
CA MET A 91 -7.26 -2.92 -14.08
C MET A 91 -6.91 -4.36 -14.44
N LYS A 92 -7.86 -5.14 -14.98
CA LYS A 92 -7.62 -6.52 -15.43
C LYS A 92 -6.51 -6.66 -16.48
N ASP A 93 -6.32 -5.64 -17.33
CA ASP A 93 -5.37 -5.62 -18.44
C ASP A 93 -4.01 -5.02 -18.05
N LEU A 94 -3.86 -4.58 -16.79
CA LEU A 94 -2.60 -4.07 -16.26
C LEU A 94 -1.66 -5.21 -15.86
N SER A 95 -0.37 -5.01 -16.13
CA SER A 95 0.69 -5.86 -15.58
C SER A 95 0.72 -5.78 -14.04
N GLY A 96 1.28 -6.81 -13.39
CA GLY A 96 1.46 -6.81 -11.93
C GLY A 96 2.21 -5.58 -11.40
N GLY A 97 3.25 -5.13 -12.13
CA GLY A 97 3.99 -3.93 -11.78
C GLY A 97 3.19 -2.62 -11.95
N GLN A 98 2.21 -2.58 -12.86
CA GLN A 98 1.29 -1.44 -12.96
C GLN A 98 0.27 -1.47 -11.81
N LYS A 99 -0.31 -2.64 -11.50
CA LYS A 99 -1.21 -2.81 -10.34
C LYS A 99 -0.53 -2.42 -9.03
N ALA A 100 0.72 -2.82 -8.84
CA ALA A 100 1.53 -2.44 -7.69
C ALA A 100 1.65 -0.91 -7.52
N ARG A 101 1.81 -0.15 -8.62
CA ARG A 101 1.85 1.32 -8.58
C ARG A 101 0.50 1.92 -8.22
N VAL A 102 -0.60 1.34 -8.68
CA VAL A 102 -1.95 1.79 -8.30
C VAL A 102 -2.21 1.53 -6.82
N ALA A 103 -1.86 0.34 -6.32
CA ALA A 103 -1.98 0.01 -4.90
C ALA A 103 -1.12 0.94 -4.02
N LEU A 104 0.07 1.33 -4.47
CA LEU A 104 0.90 2.30 -3.75
C LEU A 104 0.27 3.70 -3.76
N ALA A 105 -0.33 4.12 -4.87
CA ALA A 105 -1.03 5.40 -4.98
C ALA A 105 -2.23 5.47 -4.03
N GLU A 106 -3.03 4.41 -3.97
CA GLU A 106 -4.12 4.24 -3.00
C GLU A 106 -3.60 4.27 -1.56
N LEU A 107 -2.54 3.52 -1.26
CA LEU A 107 -1.96 3.44 0.08
C LEU A 107 -1.54 4.82 0.58
N CYS A 108 -0.94 5.64 -0.27
CA CYS A 108 -0.55 7.00 0.10
C CYS A 108 -1.74 7.96 0.22
N LEU A 109 -2.84 7.76 -0.53
CA LEU A 109 -4.07 8.55 -0.36
C LEU A 109 -4.76 8.27 0.97
N ASN A 110 -4.64 7.06 1.51
CA ASN A 110 -5.10 6.73 2.86
C ASN A 110 -4.31 7.46 3.98
N ALA A 111 -3.28 8.24 3.61
CA ALA A 111 -2.46 9.06 4.51
C ALA A 111 -1.97 8.30 5.76
N PRO A 112 -1.29 7.16 5.61
CA PRO A 112 -0.79 6.38 6.74
C PRO A 112 0.28 7.16 7.50
N ASP A 113 0.32 6.98 8.82
CA ASP A 113 1.34 7.58 9.69
C ASP A 113 2.63 6.75 9.67
N VAL A 114 2.51 5.43 9.41
CA VAL A 114 3.62 4.48 9.24
C VAL A 114 3.40 3.63 8.00
N LEU A 115 4.44 3.50 7.18
CA LEU A 115 4.47 2.59 6.04
C LEU A 115 5.34 1.38 6.34
N ILE A 116 4.80 0.18 6.12
CA ILE A 116 5.51 -1.10 6.17
C ILE A 116 5.58 -1.66 4.75
N LEU A 117 6.81 -1.82 4.25
CA LEU A 117 7.09 -2.35 2.92
C LEU A 117 7.74 -3.73 3.10
N VAL A 118 7.18 -4.78 2.50
CA VAL A 118 7.57 -6.19 2.70
C VAL A 118 7.91 -6.90 1.39
#